data_AF-A0A1I0FRH1-F1
#
_entry.id   AF-A0A1I0FRH1-F1
#
_cell.length_a   1.000
_cell.length_b   1.000
_cell.length_c   1.000
_cell.angle_alpha   90.00
_cell.angle_beta   90.00
_cell.angle_gamma   90.00
#
_symmetry.space_group_name_H-M   'P 1'
#
loop_
_entity.id
_entity.type
_entity.pdbx_description
1 polymer ?
#
loop_
_entity_poly.entity_id
_entity_poly.type
_entity_poly.pdbx_seq_one_letter_code
_entity_poly.pdbx_strand_id
1 'polypeptide(L)'
;MSKKFHYDFPIGRMCVETEEGYLAGLYMDSIIEKDEQETSLHKEVHKQLQEYFQKKRSSFDLPIKIAGTDFQMQVWDALCKIPYGETRSYVEIARMIDNPKACRAVGGANNKNPIMIVIPCHRVINADGSLGGFGGGINVKQYLLQLEREKTIKADKCRCHGQQSKYR
;
A
#
# COMPACT_ATOMS: atom_id res chain seq x y z
N MET A 1 -11.72 -19.43 -11.30
CA MET A 1 -11.99 -18.18 -12.04
C MET A 1 -11.82 -17.05 -11.05
N SER A 2 -10.91 -16.13 -11.33
CA SER A 2 -10.77 -14.93 -10.52
C SER A 2 -11.99 -14.03 -10.74
N LYS A 3 -12.34 -13.27 -9.70
CA LYS A 3 -13.42 -12.29 -9.69
C LYS A 3 -12.83 -10.91 -9.51
N LYS A 4 -13.21 -9.96 -10.36
CA LYS A 4 -12.76 -8.57 -10.27
C LYS A 4 -13.87 -7.63 -9.82
N PHE A 5 -13.54 -6.72 -8.92
CA PHE A 5 -14.42 -5.63 -8.51
C PHE A 5 -13.61 -4.35 -8.31
N HIS A 6 -14.15 -3.22 -8.77
CA HIS A 6 -13.47 -1.93 -8.70
C HIS A 6 -14.02 -1.03 -7.60
N TYR A 7 -13.11 -0.30 -6.97
CA TYR A 7 -13.43 0.74 -5.99
C TYR A 7 -12.68 2.04 -6.31
N ASP A 8 -13.28 3.17 -5.96
CA ASP A 8 -12.64 4.47 -6.09
C ASP A 8 -11.93 4.85 -4.79
N PHE A 9 -10.66 5.24 -4.90
CA PHE A 9 -9.84 5.72 -3.81
C PHE A 9 -9.22 7.09 -4.15
N PRO A 10 -8.62 7.81 -3.18
CA PRO A 10 -7.97 9.10 -3.46
C PRO A 10 -6.87 9.07 -4.52
N ILE A 11 -6.31 7.89 -4.81
CA ILE A 11 -5.28 7.68 -5.83
C ILE A 11 -5.84 7.27 -7.21
N GLY A 12 -7.17 7.15 -7.33
CA GLY A 12 -7.88 6.71 -8.52
C GLY A 12 -8.62 5.38 -8.33
N ARG A 13 -9.17 4.86 -9.43
CA ARG A 13 -9.90 3.59 -9.46
C ARG A 13 -8.92 2.43 -9.34
N MET A 14 -9.19 1.52 -8.40
CA MET A 14 -8.41 0.31 -8.17
C MET A 14 -9.24 -0.93 -8.43
N CYS A 15 -8.64 -1.92 -9.07
CA CYS A 15 -9.19 -3.26 -9.21
C CYS A 15 -8.77 -4.10 -8.00
N VAL A 16 -9.74 -4.78 -7.40
CA VAL A 16 -9.54 -5.83 -6.41
C VAL A 16 -9.88 -7.15 -7.10
N GLU A 17 -8.87 -8.01 -7.27
CA GLU A 17 -9.01 -9.33 -7.87
C GLU A 17 -8.94 -10.40 -6.78
N THR A 18 -9.96 -11.25 -6.71
CA THR A 18 -10.04 -12.35 -5.75
C THR A 18 -10.14 -13.70 -6.46
N GLU A 19 -9.45 -14.70 -5.95
CA GLU A 19 -9.49 -16.07 -6.47
C GLU A 19 -9.58 -17.06 -5.31
N GLU A 20 -10.57 -17.97 -5.35
CA GLU A 20 -10.71 -19.06 -4.36
C GLU A 20 -10.71 -18.59 -2.89
N GLY A 21 -11.18 -17.37 -2.61
CA GLY A 21 -11.20 -16.81 -1.26
C GLY A 21 -9.90 -16.09 -0.84
N TYR A 22 -8.98 -15.85 -1.77
CA TYR A 22 -7.75 -15.09 -1.55
C TYR A 22 -7.73 -13.83 -2.40
N LEU A 23 -7.05 -12.79 -1.92
CA LEU A 23 -6.65 -11.63 -2.69
C LEU A 23 -5.49 -12.04 -3.61
N ALA A 24 -5.74 -11.95 -4.91
CA ALA A 24 -4.80 -12.33 -5.96
C ALA A 24 -4.22 -11.11 -6.69
N GLY A 25 -4.97 -9.99 -6.71
CA GLY A 25 -4.54 -8.75 -7.33
C GLY A 25 -5.12 -7.51 -6.65
N LEU A 26 -4.29 -6.47 -6.58
CA LEU A 26 -4.69 -5.12 -6.19
C LEU A 26 -3.82 -4.14 -6.97
N TYR A 27 -4.41 -3.46 -7.95
CA TYR A 27 -3.67 -2.60 -8.88
C TYR A 27 -4.56 -1.48 -9.43
N MET A 28 -3.93 -0.42 -9.92
CA MET A 28 -4.63 0.65 -10.66
C MET A 28 -5.13 0.07 -11.98
N ASP A 29 -6.40 0.25 -12.29
CA ASP A 29 -6.97 -0.17 -13.57
C ASP A 29 -7.69 1.00 -14.24
N SER A 30 -7.23 1.36 -15.43
CA SER A 30 -7.83 2.41 -16.26
C SER A 30 -8.88 1.87 -17.22
N ILE A 31 -8.98 0.54 -17.36
CA ILE A 31 -9.93 -0.11 -18.24
C ILE A 31 -11.23 -0.30 -17.45
N ILE A 32 -12.33 0.21 -18.01
CA ILE A 32 -13.67 -0.01 -17.44
C ILE A 32 -14.10 -1.42 -17.86
N GLU A 33 -13.56 -2.45 -17.20
CA GLU A 33 -14.15 -3.78 -17.24
C GLU A 33 -15.44 -3.79 -16.39
N LYS A 34 -16.43 -4.57 -16.82
CA LYS A 34 -17.67 -4.72 -16.05
C LYS A 34 -17.36 -5.47 -14.76
N ASP A 35 -17.69 -4.88 -13.63
CA ASP A 35 -17.56 -5.53 -12.32
C ASP A 35 -18.31 -6.85 -12.29
N GLU A 36 -17.67 -7.86 -11.70
CA GLU A 36 -18.32 -9.11 -11.36
C GLU A 36 -19.15 -8.97 -10.08
N GLN A 37 -19.78 -10.06 -9.63
CA GLN A 37 -20.49 -10.04 -8.35
C GLN A 37 -19.51 -9.81 -7.20
N GLU A 38 -19.69 -8.68 -6.51
CA GLU A 38 -18.97 -8.32 -5.29
C GLU A 38 -19.05 -9.45 -4.25
N THR A 39 -17.91 -9.80 -3.66
CA THR A 39 -17.81 -10.86 -2.64
C THR A 39 -17.57 -10.26 -1.26
N SER A 40 -17.69 -11.08 -0.22
CA SER A 40 -17.32 -10.67 1.15
C SER A 40 -15.85 -10.22 1.24
N LEU A 41 -14.95 -10.88 0.51
CA LEU A 41 -13.54 -10.51 0.51
C LEU A 41 -13.30 -9.16 -0.18
N HIS A 42 -13.98 -8.87 -1.30
CA HIS A 42 -13.89 -7.53 -1.92
C HIS A 42 -14.26 -6.43 -0.93
N LYS A 43 -15.35 -6.62 -0.18
CA LYS A 43 -15.81 -5.68 0.86
C LYS A 43 -14.80 -5.51 2.00
N GLU A 44 -14.18 -6.60 2.44
CA GLU A 44 -13.18 -6.54 3.51
C GLU A 44 -11.92 -5.82 3.03
N VAL A 45 -11.42 -6.12 1.82
CA VAL A 45 -10.30 -5.41 1.20
C VAL A 45 -10.62 -3.91 1.09
N HIS A 46 -11.80 -3.57 0.58
CA HIS A 46 -12.25 -2.17 0.46
C HIS A 46 -12.26 -1.46 1.82
N LYS A 47 -12.85 -2.09 2.85
CA LYS A 47 -12.89 -1.55 4.21
C LYS A 47 -11.49 -1.28 4.75
N GLN A 48 -10.57 -2.24 4.66
CA GLN A 48 -9.20 -2.06 5.17
C GLN A 48 -8.44 -0.98 4.39
N LEU A 49 -8.61 -0.89 3.06
CA LEU A 49 -8.03 0.18 2.27
C LEU A 49 -8.62 1.55 2.64
N GLN A 50 -9.93 1.66 2.87
CA GLN A 50 -10.54 2.89 3.38
C GLN A 50 -9.94 3.30 4.73
N GLU A 51 -9.77 2.37 5.66
CA GLU A 51 -9.12 2.63 6.95
C GLU A 51 -7.68 3.10 6.77
N TYR A 52 -6.93 2.51 5.82
CA TYR A 52 -5.56 2.91 5.48
C TYR A 52 -5.52 4.35 4.92
N PHE A 53 -6.36 4.69 3.96
CA PHE A 53 -6.45 6.05 3.41
C PHE A 53 -6.93 7.08 4.44
N GLN A 54 -7.69 6.64 5.46
CA GLN A 54 -8.11 7.47 6.60
C GLN A 54 -7.06 7.50 7.74
N LYS A 55 -5.88 6.88 7.56
CA LYS A 55 -4.81 6.77 8.58
C LYS A 55 -5.25 6.09 9.88
N LYS A 56 -6.28 5.24 9.81
CA LYS A 56 -6.78 4.43 10.93
C LYS A 56 -6.14 3.04 10.99
N ARG A 57 -5.40 2.65 9.93
CA ARG A 57 -4.76 1.35 9.77
C ARG A 57 -3.34 1.52 9.23
N SER A 58 -2.40 0.76 9.79
CA SER A 58 -1.01 0.67 9.33
C SER A 58 -0.58 -0.73 8.88
N SER A 59 -1.43 -1.75 9.08
CA SER A 59 -1.20 -3.15 8.68
C SER A 59 -2.46 -3.80 8.12
N PHE A 60 -2.30 -4.74 7.19
CA PHE A 60 -3.41 -5.47 6.57
C PHE A 60 -3.50 -6.88 7.12
N ASP A 61 -4.73 -7.37 7.27
CA ASP A 61 -5.03 -8.75 7.64
C ASP A 61 -5.97 -9.32 6.57
N LEU A 62 -5.37 -9.83 5.50
CA LEU A 62 -6.07 -10.28 4.30
C LEU A 62 -5.48 -11.62 3.85
N PRO A 63 -6.32 -12.59 3.45
CA PRO A 63 -5.82 -13.83 2.86
C PRO A 63 -5.23 -13.52 1.48
N ILE A 64 -3.92 -13.73 1.30
CA ILE A 64 -3.22 -13.42 0.04
C ILE A 64 -2.73 -14.70 -0.63
N LYS A 65 -2.93 -14.81 -1.94
CA LYS A 65 -2.38 -15.88 -2.79
C LYS A 65 -1.86 -15.25 -4.07
N ILE A 66 -0.54 -15.20 -4.20
CA ILE A 66 0.15 -14.62 -5.36
C ILE A 66 1.08 -15.65 -6.00
N ALA A 67 1.33 -15.48 -7.29
CA ALA A 67 2.26 -16.28 -8.05
C ALA A 67 3.41 -15.41 -8.56
N GLY A 68 4.63 -15.90 -8.42
CA GLY A 68 5.86 -15.28 -8.90
C GLY A 68 7.00 -16.27 -8.92
N THR A 69 8.13 -15.87 -9.50
CA THR A 69 9.37 -16.64 -9.36
C THR A 69 9.86 -16.63 -7.92
N ASP A 70 10.69 -17.59 -7.52
CA ASP A 70 11.28 -17.63 -6.17
C ASP A 70 11.94 -16.31 -5.79
N PHE A 71 12.63 -15.66 -6.74
CA PHE A 71 13.23 -14.36 -6.54
C PHE A 71 12.19 -13.26 -6.30
N GLN A 72 11.07 -13.27 -7.03
CA GLN A 72 9.99 -12.31 -6.80
C GLN A 72 9.35 -12.50 -5.43
N MET A 73 9.08 -13.74 -5.03
CA MET A 73 8.53 -14.07 -3.71
C MET A 73 9.44 -13.56 -2.59
N GLN A 74 10.76 -13.84 -2.68
CA GLN A 74 11.74 -13.33 -1.72
C GLN A 74 11.76 -11.80 -1.63
N VAL A 75 11.69 -11.11 -2.77
CA VAL A 75 11.62 -9.65 -2.79
C VAL A 75 10.34 -9.17 -2.13
N TRP A 76 9.18 -9.70 -2.50
CA TRP A 76 7.89 -9.29 -1.95
C TRP A 76 7.80 -9.53 -0.44
N ASP A 77 8.34 -10.65 0.06
CA ASP A 77 8.46 -10.91 1.49
C ASP A 77 9.36 -9.88 2.20
N ALA A 78 10.45 -9.46 1.57
CA ALA A 78 11.31 -8.40 2.08
C ALA A 78 10.61 -7.03 2.08
N LEU A 79 9.75 -6.74 1.10
CA LEU A 79 8.94 -5.51 1.07
C LEU A 79 7.98 -5.46 2.26
N CYS A 80 7.32 -6.56 2.59
CA CYS A 80 6.38 -6.65 3.73
C CYS A 80 7.05 -6.39 5.09
N LYS A 81 8.38 -6.52 5.18
CA LYS A 81 9.16 -6.21 6.39
C LYS A 81 9.45 -4.71 6.56
N ILE A 82 9.15 -3.87 5.57
CA ILE A 82 9.33 -2.42 5.67
C ILE A 82 8.18 -1.83 6.51
N PRO A 83 8.45 -1.20 7.66
CA PRO A 83 7.39 -0.63 8.50
C PRO A 83 6.60 0.49 7.81
N TYR A 84 5.37 0.71 8.27
CA TYR A 84 4.54 1.84 7.83
C TYR A 84 5.23 3.17 8.12
N GLY A 85 5.30 4.06 7.13
CA GLY A 85 5.95 5.37 7.24
C GLY A 85 7.47 5.35 7.04
N GLU A 86 8.07 4.16 6.89
CA GLU A 86 9.49 3.99 6.59
C GLU A 86 9.73 3.70 5.11
N THR A 87 10.96 3.96 4.67
CA THR A 87 11.43 3.63 3.33
C THR A 87 12.70 2.78 3.38
N ARG A 88 12.94 2.01 2.33
CA ARG A 88 14.22 1.35 2.06
C ARG A 88 14.65 1.64 0.63
N SER A 89 15.93 1.54 0.38
CA SER A 89 16.52 1.62 -0.95
C SER A 89 16.55 0.25 -1.62
N TYR A 90 16.63 0.23 -2.95
CA TYR A 90 16.78 -1.03 -3.70
C TYR A 90 18.00 -1.85 -3.25
N VAL A 91 19.10 -1.19 -2.84
CA VAL A 91 20.30 -1.87 -2.32
C VAL A 91 20.07 -2.45 -0.93
N GLU A 92 19.28 -1.81 -0.09
CA GLU A 92 18.91 -2.36 1.22
C GLU A 92 18.01 -3.60 1.06
N ILE A 93 17.04 -3.57 0.14
CA ILE A 93 16.23 -4.76 -0.17
C ILE A 93 17.11 -5.88 -0.73
N ALA A 94 18.04 -5.57 -1.64
CA ALA A 94 18.98 -6.56 -2.18
C ALA A 94 19.84 -7.21 -1.08
N ARG A 95 20.21 -6.46 -0.05
CA ARG A 95 20.90 -7.00 1.15
C ARG A 95 19.96 -7.84 2.03
N MET A 96 18.69 -7.45 2.19
CA MET A 96 17.71 -8.19 3.00
C MET A 96 17.38 -9.58 2.44
N ILE A 97 17.61 -9.79 1.14
CA ILE A 97 17.44 -11.10 0.46
C ILE A 97 18.78 -11.81 0.21
N ASP A 98 19.84 -11.40 0.90
CA ASP A 98 21.19 -11.97 0.79
C ASP A 98 21.76 -11.98 -0.64
N ASN A 99 21.36 -11.01 -1.48
CA ASN A 99 21.87 -10.85 -2.83
C ASN A 99 22.21 -9.38 -3.16
N PRO A 100 23.30 -8.83 -2.58
CA PRO A 100 23.64 -7.40 -2.70
C PRO A 100 23.88 -6.91 -4.14
N LYS A 101 24.14 -7.82 -5.10
CA LYS A 101 24.35 -7.50 -6.51
C LYS A 101 23.05 -7.39 -7.31
N ALA A 102 21.91 -7.77 -6.73
CA ALA A 102 20.63 -7.88 -7.42
C ALA A 102 19.80 -6.58 -7.46
N CYS A 103 20.34 -5.40 -7.16
CA CYS A 103 19.58 -4.14 -7.08
C CYS A 103 18.64 -3.90 -8.29
N ARG A 104 19.13 -4.11 -9.52
CA ARG A 104 18.32 -3.95 -10.74
C ARG A 104 17.20 -4.99 -10.84
N ALA A 105 17.49 -6.23 -10.47
CA ALA A 105 16.50 -7.31 -10.45
C ALA A 105 15.42 -7.07 -9.38
N VAL A 106 15.81 -6.55 -8.21
CA VAL A 106 14.87 -6.10 -7.17
C VAL A 106 13.94 -5.02 -7.73
N GLY A 107 14.45 -4.03 -8.47
CA GLY A 107 13.60 -3.03 -9.13
C GLY A 107 12.57 -3.66 -10.07
N GLY A 108 12.98 -4.67 -10.85
CA GLY A 108 12.08 -5.44 -11.71
C GLY A 108 11.02 -6.22 -10.94
N ALA A 109 11.38 -6.88 -9.84
CA ALA A 109 10.45 -7.60 -8.97
C ALA A 109 9.48 -6.66 -8.23
N ASN A 110 9.96 -5.51 -7.77
CA ASN A 110 9.16 -4.46 -7.13
C ASN A 110 8.07 -3.91 -8.07
N ASN A 111 8.41 -3.72 -9.36
CA ASN A 111 7.46 -3.27 -10.38
C ASN A 111 6.41 -4.33 -10.76
N LYS A 112 6.71 -5.61 -10.53
CA LYS A 112 5.81 -6.74 -10.82
C LYS A 112 4.96 -7.14 -9.63
N ASN A 113 4.93 -6.33 -8.56
CA ASN A 113 4.08 -6.60 -7.41
C ASN A 113 2.59 -6.64 -7.83
N PRO A 114 1.89 -7.77 -7.67
CA PRO A 114 0.48 -7.90 -8.06
C PRO A 114 -0.49 -7.23 -7.09
N ILE A 115 -0.07 -6.93 -5.85
CA ILE A 115 -0.95 -6.41 -4.79
C ILE A 115 -0.32 -5.16 -4.15
N MET A 116 -0.42 -4.03 -4.84
CA MET A 116 0.11 -2.76 -4.36
C MET A 116 -0.54 -2.32 -3.03
N ILE A 117 0.13 -1.44 -2.28
CA ILE A 117 -0.27 -0.99 -0.92
C ILE A 117 -0.13 -2.08 0.15
N VAL A 118 -0.73 -3.25 -0.06
CA VAL A 118 -0.67 -4.39 0.87
C VAL A 118 0.74 -4.99 0.89
N ILE A 119 1.29 -5.29 -0.30
CA ILE A 119 2.74 -5.47 -0.47
C ILE A 119 3.30 -4.06 -0.77
N PRO A 120 4.08 -3.46 0.13
CA PRO A 120 4.31 -2.01 0.12
C PRO A 120 5.46 -1.60 -0.82
N CYS A 121 5.34 -1.90 -2.12
CA CYS A 121 6.35 -1.59 -3.13
C CYS A 121 6.58 -0.08 -3.36
N HIS A 122 5.66 0.79 -2.88
CA HIS A 122 5.83 2.24 -2.86
C HIS A 122 6.87 2.71 -1.84
N ARG A 123 7.18 1.91 -0.81
CA ARG A 123 8.18 2.22 0.23
C ARG A 123 9.63 2.06 -0.23
N VAL A 124 9.86 1.55 -1.45
CA VAL A 124 11.21 1.41 -2.01
C VAL A 124 11.58 2.62 -2.87
N ILE A 125 12.69 3.28 -2.56
CA ILE A 125 13.18 4.48 -3.26
C ILE A 125 14.64 4.30 -3.72
N ASN A 126 15.16 5.27 -4.49
CA ASN A 126 16.57 5.27 -4.85
C ASN A 126 17.43 5.67 -3.64
N ALA A 127 18.71 5.27 -3.65
CA ALA A 127 19.63 5.55 -2.54
C ALA A 127 19.92 7.05 -2.34
N ASP A 128 19.73 7.85 -3.39
CA ASP A 128 19.85 9.31 -3.36
C ASP A 128 18.57 10.02 -2.84
N GLY A 129 17.56 9.25 -2.45
CA GLY A 129 16.27 9.76 -1.98
C GLY A 129 15.26 10.08 -3.09
N SER A 130 15.64 9.96 -4.36
CA SER A 130 14.72 10.16 -5.48
C SER A 130 13.72 9.01 -5.63
N LEU A 131 12.57 9.31 -6.23
CA LEU A 131 11.54 8.31 -6.45
C LEU A 131 11.82 7.52 -7.72
N GLY A 132 12.08 6.21 -7.56
CA GLY A 132 12.05 5.27 -8.67
C GLY A 132 10.62 5.00 -9.16
N GLY A 133 10.51 4.30 -10.30
CA GLY A 133 9.23 3.93 -10.92
C GLY A 133 8.26 3.20 -9.99
N PHE A 134 6.98 3.25 -10.36
CA PHE A 134 5.88 2.65 -9.61
C PHE A 134 4.76 2.22 -10.55
N GLY A 135 4.16 1.04 -10.32
CA GLY A 135 3.11 0.48 -11.18
C GLY A 135 1.89 1.39 -11.32
N GLY A 136 1.53 2.13 -10.27
CA GLY A 136 0.46 3.14 -10.29
C GLY A 136 0.90 4.55 -10.73
N GLY A 137 2.15 4.73 -11.16
CA GLY A 137 2.72 6.04 -11.50
C GLY A 137 3.33 6.79 -10.31
N ILE A 138 4.24 7.73 -10.61
CA ILE A 138 5.02 8.45 -9.59
C ILE A 138 4.15 9.29 -8.64
N ASN A 139 3.08 9.91 -9.16
CA ASN A 139 2.17 10.73 -8.34
C ASN A 139 1.49 9.89 -7.25
N VAL A 140 1.09 8.65 -7.57
CA VAL A 140 0.49 7.73 -6.58
C VAL A 140 1.52 7.35 -5.53
N LYS A 141 2.76 7.04 -5.92
CA LYS A 141 3.84 6.74 -4.97
C LYS A 141 4.12 7.91 -4.03
N GLN A 142 4.17 9.14 -4.55
CA GLN A 142 4.31 10.36 -3.75
C GLN A 142 3.18 10.49 -2.73
N TYR A 143 1.94 10.34 -3.20
CA TYR A 143 0.77 10.41 -2.34
C TYR A 143 0.81 9.39 -1.20
N LEU A 144 1.12 8.13 -1.51
CA LEU A 144 1.18 7.06 -0.51
C LEU A 144 2.31 7.31 0.51
N LEU A 145 3.49 7.73 0.06
CA LEU A 145 4.58 8.07 0.99
C LEU A 145 4.24 9.25 1.89
N GLN A 146 3.55 10.26 1.36
CA GLN A 146 3.08 11.40 2.15
C GLN A 146 2.01 10.98 3.17
N LEU A 147 1.02 10.19 2.73
CA LEU A 147 -0.04 9.65 3.58
C LEU A 147 0.54 8.95 4.81
N GLU A 148 1.58 8.13 4.62
CA GLU A 148 2.21 7.37 5.71
C GLU A 148 3.13 8.21 6.62
N ARG A 149 3.73 9.29 6.09
CA ARG A 149 4.64 10.17 6.85
C ARG A 149 3.91 11.17 7.74
N GLU A 150 2.72 11.59 7.34
CA GLU A 150 1.94 12.57 8.09
C GLU A 150 1.41 11.97 9.39
N LYS A 151 1.98 12.39 10.52
CA LYS A 151 1.47 12.02 11.85
C LYS A 151 -0.01 12.38 11.95
N THR A 152 -0.82 11.44 12.44
CA THR A 152 -2.22 11.71 12.81
C THR A 152 -2.23 12.88 13.78
N ILE A 153 -2.72 14.05 13.34
CA ILE A 153 -3.00 15.16 14.24
C ILE A 153 -4.08 14.64 15.18
N LYS A 154 -3.72 14.32 16.43
CA LYS A 154 -4.74 14.19 17.47
C LYS A 154 -5.41 15.55 17.53
N ALA A 155 -6.72 15.59 17.30
CA ALA A 155 -7.50 16.77 17.59
C ALA A 155 -7.28 17.10 19.06
N ASP A 156 -6.38 18.05 19.34
CA ASP A 156 -6.28 18.63 20.66
C ASP A 156 -7.65 19.22 20.94
N LYS A 157 -8.31 18.65 21.95
CA LYS A 157 -9.56 19.19 22.49
C LYS A 157 -9.32 20.67 22.68
N CYS A 158 -9.97 21.49 21.85
CA CYS A 158 -10.04 22.92 22.05
C CYS A 158 -10.67 23.10 23.44
N ARG A 159 -9.83 23.32 24.45
CA ARG A 159 -10.29 23.73 25.77
C ARG A 159 -10.70 25.18 25.61
N CYS A 160 -11.92 25.39 25.14
CA CYS A 160 -12.68 26.57 25.47
C CYS A 160 -12.75 26.65 27.00
N HIS A 161 -11.78 27.37 27.58
CA HIS A 161 -11.86 27.80 28.96
C HIS A 161 -13.02 28.80 29.03
N GLY A 162 -14.22 28.28 29.29
CA GLY A 162 -15.32 29.08 29.79
C GLY A 162 -14.88 29.68 31.11
N GLN A 163 -14.49 30.95 31.10
CA GLN A 163 -14.41 31.76 32.31
C GLN A 163 -15.84 32.01 32.80
N GLN A 164 -16.30 31.14 33.69
CA GLN A 164 -17.32 31.52 34.65
C GLN A 164 -16.66 32.34 35.76
N SER A 165 -17.18 33.56 35.96
CA SER A 165 -17.50 34.21 37.24
C SER A 165 -16.45 34.16 38.36
N LYS A 166 -16.01 35.36 38.81
CA LYS A 166 -16.26 35.87 40.18
C LYS A 166 -15.55 37.21 40.46
N TYR A 167 -16.18 38.02 41.34
CA TYR A 167 -15.78 39.30 41.95
C TYR A 167 -15.93 40.53 41.01
N ARG A 168 -16.76 41.55 41.28
CA ARG A 168 -17.25 42.17 42.52
C ARG A 168 -18.60 42.84 42.27
#